data_AF-A0A9P0QFR2-F1
#
_entry.id   AF-A0A9P0QFR2-F1
#
_cell.length_a   1.000
_cell.length_b   1.000
_cell.length_c   1.000
_cell.angle_alpha   90.00
_cell.angle_beta   90.00
_cell.angle_gamma   90.00
#
_symmetry.space_group_name_H-M   'P 1'
#
loop_
_entity.id
_entity.type
_entity.pdbx_description
1 polymer ?
#
loop_
_entity_poly.entity_id
_entity_poly.type
_entity_poly.pdbx_seq_one_letter_code
_entity_poly.pdbx_strand_id
1 'polypeptide(L)'
;MSLYFKAPFPWDLLPPPLKIQAKWLTDNYHGISWNSGFTPLHKFGNIIKHIADGADRIYVKGREKAAYLRNFTSKPIIELEEQPHPFTGEVFLPYNRYLHVCDV
;
A
#
# COMPACT_ATOMS: atom_id res chain seq x y z
N MET A 1 -15.28 14.96 -2.70
CA MET A 1 -14.53 15.42 -1.51
C MET A 1 -13.67 14.24 -1.05
N SER A 2 -12.47 14.03 -1.60
CA SER A 2 -11.60 12.94 -1.15
C SER A 2 -10.94 13.33 0.18
N LEU A 3 -11.08 12.45 1.17
CA LEU A 3 -10.42 12.54 2.46
C LEU A 3 -8.94 12.21 2.22
N TYR A 4 -8.13 13.22 1.91
CA TYR A 4 -6.68 13.05 1.73
C TYR A 4 -6.07 12.62 3.07
N PHE A 5 -5.71 11.34 3.18
CA PHE A 5 -4.82 10.87 4.24
C PHE A 5 -3.47 11.52 4.04
N LYS A 6 -3.22 12.63 4.75
CA LYS A 6 -1.89 13.22 4.83
C LYS A 6 -1.02 12.30 5.67
N ALA A 7 0.26 12.19 5.32
CA ALA A 7 1.23 11.50 6.15
C ALA A 7 1.14 12.02 7.59
N PRO A 8 1.24 11.16 8.60
CA PRO A 8 1.19 11.59 9.99
C PRO A 8 2.30 12.61 10.24
N PHE A 9 1.99 13.63 11.04
CA PHE A 9 3.01 14.59 11.47
C PHE A 9 4.15 13.84 12.19
N PRO A 10 5.43 14.17 11.95
CA PRO A 10 6.53 13.41 12.54
C PRO A 10 6.41 13.31 14.06
N TRP A 11 6.41 12.07 14.58
CA TRP A 11 6.19 11.81 16.00
C TRP A 11 7.16 12.60 16.88
N ASP A 12 8.44 12.63 16.52
CA ASP A 12 9.49 13.25 17.31
C ASP A 12 9.27 14.75 17.51
N LEU A 13 8.62 15.41 16.55
CA LEU A 13 8.32 16.83 16.54
C LEU A 13 7.01 17.19 17.28
N LEU A 14 6.22 16.19 17.71
CA LEU A 14 5.01 16.47 18.47
C LEU A 14 5.34 16.99 19.88
N PRO A 15 4.63 18.03 20.34
CA PRO A 15 4.63 18.43 21.75
C PRO A 15 4.24 17.26 22.66
N PRO A 16 4.84 17.15 23.87
CA PRO A 16 4.51 16.11 24.85
C PRO A 16 3.00 15.88 25.10
N PRO A 17 2.14 16.91 25.27
CA PRO A 17 0.71 16.67 25.52
C PRO A 17 0.01 15.96 24.34
N LEU A 18 0.42 16.25 23.11
CA LEU A 18 -0.17 15.60 21.93
C LEU A 18 0.29 14.15 21.78
N LYS A 19 1.54 13.84 22.16
CA LYS A 19 2.04 12.45 22.22
C LYS A 19 1.22 11.60 23.19
N ILE A 20 0.87 12.16 24.35
CA ILE A 20 0.05 11.46 25.36
C ILE A 20 -1.34 11.17 24.80
N GLN A 21 -1.99 12.17 24.19
CA GLN A 21 -3.32 12.00 23.58
C GLN A 21 -3.31 10.97 22.46
N ALA A 22 -2.34 11.07 21.55
CA ALA A 22 -2.17 10.12 20.46
C ALA A 22 -1.94 8.69 20.96
N LYS A 23 -1.09 8.53 21.98
CA LYS A 23 -0.85 7.23 22.61
C LYS A 23 -2.11 6.68 23.26
N TRP A 24 -2.86 7.50 23.99
CA TRP A 24 -4.13 7.07 24.60
C TRP A 24 -5.13 6.59 23.55
N LEU A 25 -5.26 7.31 22.43
CA LEU A 25 -6.13 6.92 21.30
C LEU A 25 -5.69 5.61 20.67
N THR A 26 -4.39 5.43 20.44
CA THR A 26 -3.83 4.16 19.96
C THR A 26 -4.13 3.03 20.93
N ASP A 27 -3.89 3.22 22.23
CA ASP A 27 -3.97 2.14 23.21
C ASP A 27 -5.43 1.79 23.59
N ASN A 28 -6.39 2.73 23.51
CA ASN A 28 -7.74 2.57 24.07
C ASN A 28 -8.89 2.66 23.05
N TYR A 29 -8.67 3.16 21.83
CA TYR A 29 -9.75 3.37 20.87
C TYR A 29 -9.56 2.57 19.58
N HIS A 30 -8.49 2.82 18.82
CA HIS A 30 -8.36 2.26 17.47
C HIS A 30 -7.23 1.24 17.29
N GLY A 31 -6.23 1.14 18.18
CA GLY A 31 -5.10 0.21 18.03
C GLY A 31 -4.09 0.55 16.94
N ILE A 32 -4.42 1.48 16.05
CA ILE A 32 -3.56 1.94 14.94
C ILE A 32 -2.34 2.72 15.48
N SER A 33 -1.13 2.26 15.12
CA SER A 33 0.12 2.96 15.42
C SER A 33 0.19 4.33 14.73
N TRP A 34 0.85 5.31 15.36
CA TRP A 34 1.00 6.66 14.79
C TRP A 34 1.62 6.67 13.38
N ASN A 35 2.60 5.80 13.16
CA ASN A 35 3.27 5.67 11.85
C ASN A 35 2.63 4.61 10.95
N SER A 36 1.45 4.11 11.31
CA SER A 36 0.77 3.10 10.49
C SER A 36 0.38 3.68 9.13
N GLY A 37 0.59 2.92 8.07
CA GLY A 37 0.42 3.38 6.69
C GLY A 37 1.55 4.26 6.15
N PHE A 38 2.52 4.67 6.98
CA PHE A 38 3.69 5.41 6.51
C PHE A 38 4.85 4.45 6.18
N THR A 39 5.27 4.44 4.91
CA THR A 39 6.44 3.70 4.45
C THR A 39 7.44 4.66 3.80
N PRO A 40 8.67 4.79 4.32
CA PRO A 40 9.70 5.58 3.67
C PRO A 40 9.99 5.08 2.25
N LEU A 41 10.10 5.99 1.28
CA LEU A 41 10.27 5.64 -0.14
C LEU A 41 11.49 4.73 -0.40
N HIS A 42 12.60 4.93 0.31
CA HIS A 42 13.80 4.09 0.16
C HIS A 42 13.58 2.62 0.56
N LYS A 43 12.58 2.32 1.40
CA LYS A 43 12.22 0.94 1.78
C LYS A 43 11.33 0.27 0.73
N PHE A 44 10.69 1.04 -0.13
CA PHE A 44 9.68 0.55 -1.06
C PHE A 44 10.24 -0.51 -2.02
N GLY A 45 11.46 -0.33 -2.53
CA GLY A 45 12.11 -1.32 -3.39
C GLY A 45 12.33 -2.68 -2.70
N ASN A 46 12.70 -2.68 -1.43
CA ASN A 46 12.89 -3.91 -0.66
C ASN A 46 11.55 -4.61 -0.38
N ILE A 47 10.50 -3.83 -0.12
CA ILE A 47 9.14 -4.34 0.06
C ILE A 47 8.64 -5.00 -1.23
N ILE A 48 8.77 -4.33 -2.38
CA ILE A 48 8.39 -4.90 -3.67
C ILE A 48 9.12 -6.21 -3.92
N LYS A 49 10.44 -6.24 -3.72
CA LYS A 49 11.25 -7.46 -3.90
C LYS A 49 10.73 -8.60 -3.04
N HIS A 50 10.51 -8.34 -1.75
CA HIS A 50 10.05 -9.33 -0.81
C HIS A 50 8.67 -9.90 -1.18
N ILE A 51 7.72 -9.03 -1.55
CA ILE A 51 6.37 -9.47 -1.94
C ILE A 51 6.39 -10.20 -3.29
N ALA A 52 7.21 -9.74 -4.24
CA ALA A 52 7.31 -10.32 -5.57
C ALA A 52 8.02 -11.68 -5.59
N ASP A 53 8.86 -11.99 -4.59
CA ASP A 53 9.67 -13.21 -4.56
C ASP A 53 8.83 -14.48 -4.70
N GLY A 54 7.71 -14.54 -3.97
CA GLY A 54 6.76 -15.65 -3.98
C GLY A 54 5.76 -15.65 -5.14
N ALA A 55 5.79 -14.65 -6.03
CA ALA A 55 4.85 -14.54 -7.13
C ALA A 55 5.43 -15.15 -8.42
N ASP A 56 4.60 -15.82 -9.21
CA ASP A 56 4.99 -16.29 -10.56
C ASP A 56 4.92 -15.15 -11.59
N ARG A 57 4.01 -14.21 -11.37
CA ARG A 57 3.71 -13.07 -12.24
C ARG A 57 3.04 -11.96 -11.42
N ILE A 58 3.22 -10.71 -11.84
CA ILE A 58 2.68 -9.52 -11.17
C ILE A 58 1.69 -8.85 -12.12
N TYR A 59 0.49 -8.57 -11.63
CA TYR A 59 -0.54 -7.86 -12.38
C TYR A 59 -0.62 -6.42 -11.89
N VAL A 60 -0.51 -5.46 -12.82
CA VAL A 60 -0.43 -4.04 -12.49
C VAL A 60 -1.37 -3.26 -13.37
N LYS A 61 -2.21 -2.42 -12.76
CA LYS A 61 -3.00 -1.43 -13.50
C LYS A 61 -2.17 -0.16 -13.68
N GLY A 62 -2.09 0.32 -14.92
CA GLY A 62 -1.40 1.56 -15.26
C GLY A 62 0.07 1.37 -15.63
N ARG A 63 0.44 1.98 -16.75
CA ARG A 63 1.77 1.88 -17.38
C ARG A 63 2.91 2.39 -16.48
N GLU A 64 2.69 3.50 -15.77
CA GLU A 64 3.71 4.11 -14.91
C GLU A 64 4.09 3.19 -13.75
N LYS A 65 3.09 2.60 -13.08
CA LYS A 65 3.32 1.65 -11.99
C LYS A 65 4.03 0.39 -12.48
N ALA A 66 3.66 -0.11 -13.66
CA ALA A 66 4.33 -1.26 -14.26
C ALA A 66 5.80 -0.93 -14.58
N ALA A 67 6.08 0.22 -15.20
CA ALA A 67 7.44 0.68 -15.45
C ALA A 67 8.25 0.85 -14.16
N TYR A 68 7.64 1.39 -13.11
CA TYR A 68 8.28 1.53 -11.81
C TYR A 68 8.66 0.17 -11.20
N LEU A 69 7.73 -0.80 -11.21
CA LEU A 69 7.95 -2.13 -10.64
C LEU A 69 9.01 -2.95 -11.39
N ARG A 70 9.16 -2.75 -12.71
CA ARG A 70 10.21 -3.38 -13.52
C ARG A 70 11.63 -3.06 -13.01
N ASN A 71 11.82 -1.94 -12.31
CA ASN A 71 13.12 -1.58 -11.73
C ASN A 71 13.49 -2.42 -10.50
N PHE A 72 12.53 -3.12 -9.89
CA PHE A 72 12.72 -3.79 -8.61
C PHE A 72 12.55 -5.31 -8.67
N THR A 73 12.03 -5.87 -9.76
CA THR A 73 11.79 -7.32 -9.87
C THR A 73 12.04 -7.83 -11.29
N SER A 74 12.53 -9.06 -11.40
CA SER A 74 12.66 -9.80 -12.66
C SER A 74 11.41 -10.61 -13.03
N LYS A 75 10.39 -10.61 -12.16
CA LYS A 75 9.15 -11.35 -12.40
C LYS A 75 8.38 -10.74 -13.57
N PRO A 76 7.70 -11.56 -14.40
CA PRO A 76 6.86 -11.07 -15.47
C PRO A 76 5.78 -10.10 -14.95
N ILE A 77 5.72 -8.90 -15.52
CA ILE A 77 4.71 -7.89 -15.20
C ILE A 77 3.71 -7.79 -16.34
N ILE A 78 2.44 -8.04 -16.02
CA ILE A 78 1.31 -7.97 -16.95
C ILE A 78 0.53 -6.69 -16.65
N GLU A 79 0.57 -5.77 -17.59
CA GLU A 79 -0.25 -4.55 -17.54
C GLU A 79 -1.71 -4.93 -17.79
N LEU A 80 -2.57 -4.64 -16.84
CA LEU A 80 -4.01 -4.79 -16.98
C LEU A 80 -4.56 -3.53 -17.62
N GLU A 81 -5.26 -3.70 -18.75
CA GLU A 81 -6.04 -2.62 -19.34
C GLU A 81 -7.14 -2.19 -18.36
N GLU A 82 -7.36 -0.88 -18.28
CA GLU A 82 -8.44 -0.30 -17.49
C GLU A 82 -9.76 -0.63 -18.18
N GLN A 83 -10.30 -1.81 -17.91
CA GLN A 83 -11.68 -2.11 -18.28
C GLN A 83 -12.56 -1.03 -17.63
N PRO A 84 -13.35 -0.26 -18.41
CA PRO A 84 -14.28 0.70 -17.83
C PRO A 84 -15.20 -0.08 -16.89
N HIS A 85 -15.26 0.32 -15.62
CA HIS A 85 -16.04 -0.37 -14.59
C HIS A 85 -17.47 -0.64 -15.08
N PRO A 86 -17.88 -1.89 -15.30
CA PRO A 86 -19.28 -2.23 -15.24
C PRO A 86 -19.55 -2.46 -13.74
N PHE A 87 -20.14 -1.48 -13.06
CA PHE A 87 -20.70 -1.76 -11.74
C PHE A 87 -21.74 -2.88 -11.88
N THR A 88 -21.45 -4.07 -11.35
CA THR A 88 -22.26 -4.85 -10.37
C THR A 88 -21.89 -6.34 -10.41
N GLY A 89 -21.42 -6.86 -9.27
CA GLY A 89 -21.47 -8.29 -8.92
C GLY A 89 -20.31 -9.16 -9.43
N GLU A 90 -19.33 -9.43 -8.57
CA GLU A 90 -18.88 -10.79 -8.18
C GLU A 90 -17.55 -10.73 -7.43
N VAL A 91 -17.56 -11.28 -6.21
CA VAL A 91 -16.40 -11.41 -5.33
C VAL A 91 -15.62 -12.65 -5.76
N PHE A 92 -14.41 -12.46 -6.29
CA PHE A 92 -13.44 -13.56 -6.44
C PHE A 92 -12.40 -13.47 -5.32
N LEU A 93 -12.50 -14.37 -4.35
CA LEU A 93 -11.36 -14.99 -3.67
C LEU A 93 -11.78 -16.44 -3.41
N PRO A 94 -10.94 -17.45 -3.73
CA PRO A 94 -9.97 -17.83 -2.69
C PRO A 94 -8.65 -18.42 -3.24
N TYR A 95 -7.54 -18.14 -2.55
CA TYR A 95 -6.23 -18.80 -2.66
C TYR A 95 -5.31 -18.53 -3.88
N ASN A 96 -4.23 -17.80 -3.56
CA ASN A 96 -2.80 -18.02 -3.91
C ASN A 96 -2.22 -17.71 -5.31
N ARG A 97 -1.11 -16.93 -5.24
CA ARG A 97 -0.02 -16.65 -6.22
C ARG A 97 -0.01 -15.34 -7.00
N TYR A 98 -0.94 -14.40 -6.75
CA TYR A 98 -0.98 -13.13 -7.48
C TYR A 98 -1.04 -11.94 -6.54
N LEU A 99 -0.12 -10.98 -6.76
CA LEU A 99 -0.20 -9.67 -6.13
C LEU A 99 -1.00 -8.74 -7.05
N HIS A 100 -2.16 -8.28 -6.59
CA HIS A 100 -2.90 -7.18 -7.19
C HIS A 100 -2.48 -5.88 -6.53
N VAL A 101 -1.73 -5.03 -7.25
CA VAL A 101 -1.42 -3.68 -6.79
C VAL A 101 -2.51 -2.74 -7.30
N CYS A 102 -3.58 -2.60 -6.52
CA CYS A 102 -4.56 -1.53 -6.68
C CYS A 102 -4.08 -0.31 -5.88
N ASP A 103 -4.41 0.90 -6.36
CA ASP A 103 -3.96 2.21 -5.89
C ASP A 103 -3.62 2.30 -4.40
N VAL A 104 -2.32 2.51 -4.11
CA VAL A 104 -1.83 3.08 -2.85
C VAL A 104 -1.87 4.59 -2.97
#